data_AF-A0A3S4ZQG3-F1
#
_entry.id   AF-A0A3S4ZQG3-F1
#
_cell.length_a   1.000
_cell.length_b   1.000
_cell.length_c   1.000
_cell.angle_alpha   90.00
_cell.angle_beta   90.00
_cell.angle_gamma   90.00
#
_symmetry.space_group_name_H-M   'P 1'
#
loop_
_entity.id
_entity.type
_entity.pdbx_description
1 polymer ?
#
loop_
_entity_poly.entity_id
_entity_poly.type
_entity_poly.pdbx_seq_one_letter_code
_entity_poly.pdbx_strand_id
1 'polypeptide(L)'
;MHFEEIERNIPQVLLPLMTPFFERIHQAFSPGLSLLSWNSLNIEEFLSKVDSELKALELLIKQCSDIISCRVEAVLQDMSLTCLSDIPEDEPVTLEDFIRITEETTREASIYLSE
;
A
#
# COMPACT_ATOMS: atom_id res chain seq x y z
N MET A 1 -16.74 9.38 14.38
CA MET A 1 -16.13 10.32 13.42
C MET A 1 -14.71 9.91 13.04
N HIS A 2 -13.74 9.82 13.97
CA HIS A 2 -12.36 9.44 13.63
C HIS A 2 -12.20 8.01 13.08
N PHE A 3 -12.81 6.99 13.71
CA PHE A 3 -12.74 5.62 13.20
C PHE A 3 -13.36 5.46 11.79
N GLU A 4 -14.52 6.06 11.55
CA GLU A 4 -15.17 6.06 10.23
C GLU A 4 -14.33 6.77 9.15
N GLU A 5 -13.56 7.79 9.53
CA GLU A 5 -12.62 8.46 8.62
C GLU A 5 -11.46 7.53 8.25
N ILE A 6 -10.91 6.81 9.23
CA ILE A 6 -9.88 5.80 9.00
C ILE A 6 -10.40 4.70 8.05
N GLU A 7 -11.62 4.20 8.29
CA GLU A 7 -12.23 3.17 7.43
C GLU A 7 -12.35 3.61 5.97
N ARG A 8 -12.70 4.87 5.71
CA ARG A 8 -12.82 5.42 4.35
C ARG A 8 -11.49 5.52 3.61
N ASN A 9 -10.39 5.62 4.34
CA ASN A 9 -9.05 5.72 3.78
C ASN A 9 -8.41 4.36 3.46
N ILE A 10 -9.10 3.25 3.75
CA ILE A 10 -8.60 1.90 3.48
C ILE A 10 -8.75 1.59 1.99
N PRO A 11 -7.65 1.23 1.28
CA PRO A 11 -7.74 0.69 -0.07
C PRO A 11 -8.66 -0.52 -0.14
N GLN A 12 -9.54 -0.57 -1.15
CA GLN A 12 -10.55 -1.65 -1.27
C GLN A 12 -9.92 -3.05 -1.26
N VAL A 13 -8.74 -3.20 -1.84
CA VAL A 13 -7.97 -4.47 -1.85
C VAL A 13 -7.56 -4.94 -0.46
N LEU A 14 -7.42 -4.03 0.51
CA LEU A 14 -7.01 -4.32 1.87
C LEU A 14 -8.18 -4.60 2.81
N LEU A 15 -9.41 -4.15 2.49
CA LEU A 15 -10.58 -4.31 3.37
C LEU A 15 -10.79 -5.74 3.89
N PRO A 16 -10.68 -6.81 3.09
CA PRO A 16 -10.83 -8.18 3.60
C PRO A 16 -9.81 -8.53 4.70
N LEU A 17 -8.61 -7.96 4.62
CA LEU A 17 -7.51 -8.17 5.57
C LEU A 17 -7.67 -7.36 6.85
N MET A 18 -8.56 -6.36 6.87
CA MET A 18 -8.74 -5.45 8.02
C MET A 18 -9.65 -6.02 9.13
N THR A 19 -10.41 -7.08 8.82
CA THR A 19 -11.34 -7.76 9.75
C THR A 19 -10.77 -7.96 11.18
N PRO A 20 -9.60 -8.59 11.39
CA PRO A 20 -9.08 -8.80 12.75
C PRO A 20 -8.70 -7.50 13.48
N PHE A 21 -8.37 -6.44 12.75
CA PHE A 21 -8.04 -5.14 13.34
C PHE A 21 -9.31 -4.39 13.75
N PHE A 22 -10.37 -4.47 12.96
CA PHE A 22 -11.68 -3.95 13.35
C PHE A 22 -12.22 -4.66 14.60
N GLU A 23 -12.06 -5.99 14.70
CA GLU A 23 -12.43 -6.73 15.91
C GLU A 23 -11.67 -6.23 17.15
N ARG A 24 -10.36 -5.96 17.06
CA ARG A 24 -9.58 -5.38 18.16
C ARG A 24 -10.10 -3.99 18.55
N ILE A 25 -10.44 -3.15 17.59
CA ILE A 25 -11.00 -1.81 17.84
C ILE A 25 -12.36 -1.93 18.54
N HIS A 26 -13.25 -2.81 18.07
CA HIS A 26 -14.54 -3.06 18.71
C HIS A 26 -14.38 -3.59 20.15
N GLN A 27 -13.40 -4.46 20.39
CA GLN A 27 -13.07 -4.91 21.74
C GLN A 27 -12.54 -3.76 22.61
N ALA A 28 -11.73 -2.85 22.06
CA ALA A 28 -11.26 -1.66 22.76
C ALA A 28 -12.42 -0.71 23.11
N PHE A 29 -13.45 -0.60 22.27
CA PHE A 29 -14.65 0.19 22.54
C PHE A 29 -15.62 -0.43 23.55
N SER A 30 -15.66 -1.77 23.64
CA SER A 30 -16.64 -2.52 24.45
C SER A 30 -16.82 -2.01 25.91
N PRO A 31 -15.75 -1.69 26.67
CA PRO A 31 -15.89 -1.14 28.02
C PRO A 31 -16.64 0.19 28.08
N GLY A 32 -16.48 1.04 27.06
CA GLY A 32 -17.18 2.33 26.95
C GLY A 32 -18.69 2.19 26.71
N LEU A 33 -19.11 1.07 26.11
CA LEU A 33 -20.51 0.78 25.80
C LEU A 33 -21.23 -0.01 26.90
N SER A 34 -20.49 -0.67 27.79
CA SER A 34 -21.04 -1.64 28.76
C SER A 34 -20.73 -1.34 30.23
N LEU A 35 -19.54 -0.83 30.55
CA LEU A 35 -19.01 -0.79 31.92
C LEU A 35 -18.72 0.63 32.42
N LEU A 36 -18.37 1.55 31.52
CA LEU A 36 -18.00 2.92 31.89
C LEU A 36 -19.25 3.80 31.95
N SER A 37 -19.35 4.59 33.02
CA SER A 37 -20.31 5.70 33.16
C SER A 37 -19.55 7.01 33.35
N TRP A 38 -20.25 8.15 33.26
CA TRP A 38 -19.68 9.51 33.38
C TRP A 38 -18.95 9.79 34.72
N ASN A 39 -19.09 8.92 35.72
CA ASN A 39 -18.40 8.99 37.01
C ASN A 39 -17.28 7.92 37.16
N SER A 40 -16.92 7.24 36.08
CA SER A 40 -15.89 6.21 36.13
C SER A 40 -14.50 6.85 36.24
N LEU A 41 -13.69 6.37 37.19
CA LEU A 41 -12.34 6.85 37.42
C LEU A 41 -11.35 6.38 36.33
N ASN A 42 -11.75 5.43 35.48
CA ASN A 42 -10.89 4.79 34.47
C ASN A 42 -11.15 5.31 33.05
N ILE A 43 -11.84 6.45 32.88
CA ILE A 43 -12.17 7.00 31.55
C ILE A 43 -10.90 7.38 30.79
N GLU A 44 -9.90 7.98 31.44
CA GLU A 44 -8.66 8.40 30.78
C GLU A 44 -7.86 7.21 30.22
N GLU A 45 -7.72 6.13 31.00
CA GLU A 45 -7.05 4.91 30.56
C GLU A 45 -7.77 4.26 29.38
N PHE A 46 -9.11 4.21 29.42
CA PHE A 46 -9.92 3.74 28.31
C PHE A 46 -9.70 4.57 27.04
N LEU A 47 -9.77 5.90 27.14
CA LEU A 47 -9.56 6.78 26.00
C LEU A 47 -8.15 6.61 25.41
N SER A 48 -7.13 6.51 26.28
CA SER A 48 -5.75 6.26 25.83
C SER A 48 -5.60 4.92 25.12
N LYS A 49 -6.30 3.88 25.57
CA LYS A 49 -6.27 2.56 24.94
C LYS A 49 -6.96 2.57 23.57
N VAL A 50 -8.11 3.24 23.46
CA VAL A 50 -8.82 3.38 22.18
C VAL A 50 -7.96 4.18 21.19
N ASP A 51 -7.37 5.28 21.63
CA ASP A 51 -6.50 6.13 20.81
C ASP A 51 -5.26 5.37 20.31
N SER A 52 -4.62 4.56 21.16
CA SER A 52 -3.45 3.77 20.76
C SER A 52 -3.80 2.70 19.72
N GLU A 53 -4.95 2.06 19.86
CA GLU A 53 -5.44 1.06 18.90
C GLU A 53 -5.78 1.69 17.55
N LEU A 54 -6.43 2.86 17.53
CA LEU A 54 -6.73 3.60 16.31
C LEU A 54 -5.46 4.04 15.58
N LYS A 55 -4.48 4.59 16.31
CA LYS A 55 -3.16 4.95 15.75
C LYS A 55 -2.43 3.76 15.15
N ALA A 56 -2.51 2.60 15.79
CA ALA A 56 -1.91 1.38 15.27
C ALA A 56 -2.55 0.94 13.94
N LEU A 57 -3.88 1.05 13.83
CA LEU A 57 -4.61 0.78 12.59
C LEU A 57 -4.23 1.78 11.49
N GLU A 58 -4.17 3.08 11.79
CA GLU A 58 -3.76 4.10 10.82
C GLU A 58 -2.36 3.86 10.28
N LEU A 59 -1.41 3.55 11.16
CA LEU A 59 -0.03 3.26 10.76
C LEU A 59 0.03 2.05 9.83
N LEU A 60 -0.71 0.99 10.16
CA LEU A 60 -0.79 -0.20 9.32
C LEU A 60 -1.35 0.12 7.93
N ILE A 61 -2.48 0.83 7.86
CA ILE A 61 -3.12 1.21 6.59
C ILE A 61 -2.15 2.04 5.75
N LYS A 62 -1.46 3.00 6.37
CA LYS A 62 -0.46 3.83 5.69
C LYS A 62 0.67 2.98 5.12
N GLN A 63 1.26 2.10 5.94
CA GLN A 63 2.35 1.22 5.50
C GLN A 63 1.94 0.30 4.35
N CYS A 64 0.75 -0.31 4.43
CA CYS A 64 0.24 -1.17 3.35
C CYS A 64 -0.04 -0.36 2.08
N SER A 65 -0.60 0.85 2.20
CA SER A 65 -0.86 1.74 1.07
C SER A 65 0.44 2.19 0.40
N ASP A 66 1.45 2.56 1.18
CA ASP A 66 2.77 2.95 0.67
C ASP A 66 3.44 1.77 -0.08
N ILE A 67 3.29 0.54 0.40
CA ILE A 67 3.79 -0.65 -0.32
C ILE A 67 3.07 -0.81 -1.66
N ILE A 68 1.73 -0.71 -1.68
CA ILE A 68 0.95 -0.85 -2.91
C ILE A 68 1.37 0.24 -3.89
N SER A 69 1.28 1.51 -3.51
CA SER A 69 1.48 2.60 -4.47
C SER A 69 2.93 2.81 -4.86
N CYS A 70 3.86 2.79 -3.90
CA CYS A 70 5.25 3.16 -4.18
C CYS A 70 6.13 1.98 -4.61
N ARG A 71 5.75 0.73 -4.29
CA ARG A 71 6.58 -0.45 -4.59
C ARG A 71 5.96 -1.40 -5.60
N VAL A 72 4.63 -1.50 -5.63
CA VAL A 72 3.94 -2.37 -6.59
C VAL A 72 3.50 -1.56 -7.81
N GLU A 73 2.64 -0.57 -7.62
CA GLU A 73 2.08 0.22 -8.72
C GLU A 73 3.15 1.01 -9.47
N ALA A 74 4.07 1.66 -8.75
CA ALA A 74 5.18 2.39 -9.38
C ALA A 74 6.06 1.47 -10.26
N VAL A 75 6.49 0.32 -9.73
CA VAL A 75 7.32 -0.63 -10.50
C VAL A 75 6.56 -1.20 -11.68
N LEU A 76 5.29 -1.58 -11.50
CA LEU A 76 4.46 -2.06 -12.61
C LEU A 76 4.25 -0.98 -13.68
N GLN A 77 4.12 0.28 -13.28
CA GLN A 77 4.03 1.40 -14.20
C GLN A 77 5.33 1.58 -14.98
N ASP A 78 6.48 1.51 -14.32
CA ASP A 78 7.79 1.59 -14.97
C ASP A 78 7.98 0.43 -15.96
N MET A 79 7.64 -0.79 -15.57
CA MET A 79 7.65 -1.96 -16.46
C MET A 79 6.77 -1.73 -17.71
N SER A 80 5.59 -1.14 -17.53
CA SER A 80 4.65 -0.90 -18.63
C SER A 80 5.15 0.14 -19.64
N LEU A 81 6.01 1.08 -19.20
CA LEU A 81 6.58 2.15 -20.00
C LEU A 81 7.98 1.82 -20.54
N THR A 82 8.56 0.70 -20.13
CA THR A 82 9.92 0.33 -20.52
C THR A 82 9.93 -0.19 -21.96
N CYS A 83 10.71 0.47 -22.83
CA CYS A 83 10.93 0.01 -24.19
C CYS A 83 11.82 -1.26 -24.17
N LEU A 84 11.45 -2.28 -24.95
CA LEU A 84 12.22 -3.52 -25.07
C LEU A 84 12.94 -3.66 -26.42
N SER A 85 12.73 -2.72 -27.35
CA SER A 85 13.38 -2.74 -28.65
C SER A 85 13.38 -1.33 -29.23
N ASP A 86 14.58 -0.76 -29.43
CA ASP A 86 14.76 0.60 -29.96
C ASP A 86 15.26 0.55 -31.41
N ILE A 87 14.36 0.19 -32.33
CA ILE A 87 14.69 0.03 -33.75
C ILE A 87 14.76 1.42 -34.41
N PRO A 88 15.85 1.75 -35.14
CA PRO A 88 15.92 2.99 -35.89
C PRO A 88 14.84 3.08 -36.98
N GLU A 89 14.14 4.21 -37.05
CA GLU A 89 13.03 4.42 -38.00
C GLU A 89 13.51 4.79 -39.41
N ASP A 90 14.69 5.40 -39.52
CA ASP A 90 15.19 6.00 -40.77
C ASP A 90 15.98 5.04 -41.66
N GLU A 91 16.45 3.91 -41.14
CA GLU A 91 17.34 2.99 -41.85
C GLU A 91 16.92 1.52 -41.70
N PRO A 92 17.02 0.70 -42.76
CA PRO A 92 16.74 -0.73 -42.67
C PRO A 92 17.80 -1.45 -41.82
N VAL A 93 17.32 -2.29 -40.91
CA VAL A 93 18.16 -3.04 -39.96
C VAL A 93 18.33 -4.49 -40.42
N THR A 94 19.54 -5.03 -40.31
CA THR A 94 19.79 -6.46 -40.57
C THR A 94 19.19 -7.33 -39.44
N LEU A 95 19.03 -8.64 -39.69
CA LEU A 95 18.53 -9.54 -38.65
C LEU A 95 19.50 -9.59 -37.46
N GLU A 96 20.80 -9.62 -37.74
CA GLU A 96 21.86 -9.64 -36.73
C GLU A 96 21.85 -8.37 -35.87
N ASP A 97 21.68 -7.20 -36.49
CA ASP A 97 21.60 -5.93 -35.78
C ASP A 97 20.32 -5.82 -34.94
N PHE A 98 19.19 -6.31 -35.43
CA PHE A 98 17.93 -6.32 -34.66
C PHE A 98 18.05 -7.15 -33.38
N ILE A 99 18.66 -8.34 -33.47
CA ILE A 99 18.90 -9.20 -32.31
C ILE A 99 19.79 -8.47 -31.30
N ARG A 100 20.90 -7.90 -31.78
CA ARG A 100 21.84 -7.16 -30.93
C ARG A 100 21.17 -5.99 -30.21
N ILE A 101 20.42 -5.16 -30.92
CA ILE A 101 19.70 -4.00 -30.35
C ILE A 101 18.70 -4.47 -29.29
N THR A 102 17.90 -5.48 -29.60
CA THR A 102 16.89 -5.99 -28.68
C THR A 102 17.52 -6.60 -27.42
N GLU A 103 18.61 -7.36 -27.55
CA GLU A 103 19.37 -7.89 -26.40
C GLU A 103 19.96 -6.77 -25.52
N GLU A 104 20.48 -5.71 -26.13
CA GLU A 104 21.04 -4.56 -25.43
C GLU A 104 19.94 -3.78 -24.69
N THR A 105 18.86 -3.40 -25.38
CA THR A 105 17.72 -2.68 -24.79
C THR A 105 17.06 -3.48 -23.67
N THR A 106 16.84 -4.78 -23.85
CA THR A 106 16.25 -5.64 -22.80
C THR A 106 17.17 -5.82 -21.60
N ARG A 107 18.49 -5.88 -21.81
CA ARG A 107 19.47 -5.92 -20.73
C ARG A 107 19.47 -4.62 -19.92
N GLU A 108 19.44 -3.46 -20.59
CA GLU A 108 19.36 -2.16 -19.93
C GLU A 108 18.06 -2.01 -19.14
N ALA A 109 16.92 -2.37 -19.75
CA ALA A 109 15.62 -2.44 -19.11
C ALA A 109 15.63 -3.32 -17.85
N SER A 110 16.27 -4.50 -17.92
CA SER A 110 16.38 -5.40 -16.78
C SER A 110 17.20 -4.81 -15.63
N ILE A 111 18.22 -4.00 -15.92
CA ILE A 111 19.04 -3.34 -14.89
C ILE A 111 18.21 -2.22 -14.26
N TYR A 112 17.60 -1.35 -15.09
CA TYR A 112 16.76 -0.24 -14.64
C TYR A 112 15.61 -0.71 -13.74
N LEU A 113 14.89 -1.75 -14.13
CA LEU A 113 13.74 -2.28 -13.37
C LEU A 113 14.14 -3.08 -12.12
N SER A 114 15.44 -3.31 -11.90
CA SER A 114 15.95 -4.06 -10.74
C SER A 114 16.45 -3.16 -9.61
N GLU A 115 16.56 -1.85 -9.84
CA GLU A 115 16.90 -0.82 -8.82
C GLU A 115 15.67 -0.41 -7.99
#